data_AF-A0A1N6XBV6-F1
#
_entry.id   AF-A0A1N6XBV6-F1
#
_cell.length_a   1.000
_cell.length_b   1.000
_cell.length_c   1.000
_cell.angle_alpha   90.00
_cell.angle_beta   90.00
_cell.angle_gamma   90.00
#
_symmetry.space_group_name_H-M   'P 1'
#
loop_
_entity.id
_entity.type
_entity.pdbx_description
1 polymer ?
#
loop_
_entity_poly.entity_id
_entity_poly.type
_entity_poly.pdbx_seq_one_letter_code
_entity_poly.pdbx_strand_id
1 'polypeptide(L)'
;MRRWVHEDEMEDMERRLQAAPDTMLIRKSTVEHPFGTIKAWMGATHFLTRRFKNVSTEMGLHVLAYNLKRMLSITGPKNLLRALKE
;
A
#
# COMPACT_ATOMS: atom_id res chain seq x y z
N MET A 1 25.49 8.96 -27.72
CA MET A 1 24.85 8.66 -26.43
C MET A 1 24.12 7.33 -26.59
N ARG A 2 24.35 6.31 -25.74
CA ARG A 2 23.72 4.98 -25.88
C ARG A 2 22.40 4.96 -25.08
N ARG A 3 21.36 4.37 -25.67
CA ARG A 3 20.05 4.11 -25.03
C ARG A 3 20.24 3.32 -23.74
N TRP A 4 19.50 3.65 -22.68
CA TRP A 4 19.61 2.93 -21.41
C TRP A 4 18.94 1.55 -21.50
N VAL A 5 19.45 0.56 -20.77
CA VAL A 5 19.04 -0.86 -20.92
C VAL A 5 17.56 -1.10 -20.57
N HIS A 6 16.97 -0.30 -19.67
CA HIS A 6 15.57 -0.40 -19.26
C HIS A 6 14.72 0.81 -19.70
N GLU A 7 15.14 1.51 -20.76
CA GLU A 7 14.41 2.67 -21.27
C GLU A 7 13.00 2.29 -21.76
N ASP A 8 12.85 1.10 -22.33
CA ASP A 8 11.55 0.56 -22.76
C ASP A 8 10.56 0.40 -21.58
N GLU A 9 11.05 0.09 -20.37
CA GLU A 9 10.21 -0.02 -19.16
C GLU A 9 9.70 1.37 -18.71
N MET A 10 10.55 2.39 -18.82
CA MET A 10 10.19 3.77 -18.48
C MET A 10 9.19 4.35 -19.46
N GLU A 11 9.37 4.11 -20.76
CA GLU A 11 8.41 4.49 -21.80
C GLU A 11 7.06 3.79 -21.61
N ASP A 12 7.06 2.53 -21.18
CA ASP A 12 5.80 1.82 -20.90
C ASP A 12 5.07 2.40 -19.69
N MET A 13 5.80 2.70 -18.61
CA MET A 13 5.24 3.42 -17.47
C MET A 13 4.67 4.77 -17.90
N GLU A 14 5.38 5.53 -18.72
CA GLU A 14 4.93 6.83 -19.22
C GLU A 14 3.65 6.71 -20.05
N ARG A 15 3.58 5.74 -20.99
CA ARG A 15 2.35 5.48 -21.76
C ARG A 15 1.16 5.18 -20.84
N ARG A 16 1.35 4.39 -19.77
CA ARG A 16 0.29 4.09 -18.79
C ARG A 16 -0.17 5.35 -18.04
N LEU A 17 0.76 6.21 -17.65
CA LEU A 17 0.44 7.47 -16.96
C LEU A 17 -0.27 8.48 -17.87
N GLN A 18 0.12 8.56 -19.15
CA GLN A 18 -0.55 9.40 -20.14
C GLN A 18 -1.98 8.91 -20.44
N ALA A 19 -2.18 7.59 -20.48
CA ALA A 19 -3.51 7.00 -20.66
C ALA A 19 -4.44 7.20 -19.44
N ALA A 20 -3.89 7.50 -18.26
CA ALA A 20 -4.63 7.68 -17.01
C ALA A 20 -4.06 8.84 -16.18
N PRO A 21 -4.29 10.10 -16.60
CA PRO A 21 -3.64 11.29 -16.00
C PRO A 21 -3.96 11.47 -14.50
N ASP A 22 -5.12 11.00 -14.06
CA ASP A 22 -5.55 11.10 -12.65
C ASP A 22 -4.87 10.11 -11.71
N THR A 23 -4.06 9.17 -12.22
CA THR A 23 -3.45 8.08 -11.42
C THR A 23 -2.68 8.61 -10.22
N MET A 24 -1.93 9.70 -10.38
CA MET A 24 -1.16 10.30 -9.29
C MET A 24 -2.04 10.98 -8.24
N LEU A 25 -3.15 11.61 -8.65
CA LEU A 25 -4.13 12.22 -7.74
C LEU A 25 -4.87 11.14 -6.92
N ILE A 26 -5.29 10.06 -7.58
CA ILE A 26 -5.93 8.91 -6.94
C ILE A 26 -4.96 8.29 -5.94
N ARG A 27 -3.70 8.07 -6.33
CA ARG A 27 -2.68 7.50 -5.44
C ARG A 27 -2.48 8.35 -4.18
N LYS A 28 -2.31 9.66 -4.35
CA LYS A 28 -2.18 10.62 -3.24
C LYS A 28 -3.34 10.57 -2.27
N SER A 29 -4.57 10.49 -2.79
CA SER A 29 -5.79 10.50 -1.99
C SER A 29 -6.12 9.16 -1.32
N THR A 30 -5.76 8.04 -1.94
CA THR A 30 -6.21 6.71 -1.49
C THR A 30 -5.16 5.91 -0.74
N VAL A 31 -3.90 5.92 -1.16
CA VAL A 31 -2.87 4.99 -0.63
C VAL A 31 -1.73 5.68 0.09
N GLU A 32 -1.35 6.92 -0.29
CA GLU A 32 -0.17 7.56 0.29
C GLU A 32 -0.33 7.86 1.77
N HIS A 33 -1.50 8.33 2.20
CA HIS A 33 -1.76 8.61 3.61
C HIS A 33 -1.82 7.34 4.49
N PRO A 34 -2.57 6.28 4.12
CA PRO A 34 -2.50 4.99 4.82
C PRO A 34 -1.09 4.41 4.89
N PHE A 35 -0.36 4.44 3.77
CA PHE A 35 1.01 3.92 3.71
C PHE A 35 1.95 4.70 4.64
N GLY A 36 1.84 6.03 4.67
CA GLY A 36 2.62 6.88 5.59
C GLY A 36 2.35 6.55 7.06
N THR A 37 1.09 6.30 7.42
CA THR A 37 0.70 5.93 8.79
C THR A 37 1.25 4.55 9.17
N ILE A 38 1.10 3.56 8.29
CA ILE A 38 1.65 2.22 8.48
C ILE A 38 3.16 2.31 8.69
N LYS A 39 3.87 3.01 7.80
CA LYS A 39 5.33 3.19 7.89
C LYS A 39 5.74 3.89 9.18
N ALA A 40 5.00 4.91 9.63
CA ALA A 40 5.27 5.58 10.90
C ALA A 40 5.10 4.63 12.10
N TRP A 41 4.07 3.79 12.10
CA TRP A 41 3.81 2.80 13.17
C TRP A 41 4.81 1.65 13.19
N MET A 42 5.28 1.22 12.01
CA MET A 42 6.35 0.24 11.89
C MET A 42 7.68 0.72 12.48
N GLY A 43 7.83 2.04 12.66
CA GLY A 43 9.09 2.67 12.99
C GLY A 43 9.95 2.91 11.75
N ALA A 44 10.93 3.80 11.87
CA ALA A 44 11.89 4.08 10.80
C ALA A 44 12.95 2.97 10.62
N THR A 45 12.65 1.75 11.09
CA THR A 45 13.54 0.59 11.08
C THR A 45 13.28 -0.30 9.87
N HIS A 46 14.22 -1.20 9.60
CA HIS A 46 14.07 -2.21 8.56
C HIS A 46 13.00 -3.24 8.96
N PHE A 47 12.46 -3.95 7.97
CA PHE A 47 11.68 -5.16 8.21
C PHE A 47 12.46 -6.14 9.08
N LEU A 48 11.77 -6.82 9.99
CA LEU A 48 12.33 -7.80 10.90
C LEU A 48 12.75 -9.08 10.15
N THR A 49 12.04 -9.39 9.06
CA THR A 49 12.27 -10.59 8.27
C THR A 49 13.11 -10.33 7.02
N ARG A 50 13.65 -11.41 6.45
CA ARG A 50 14.41 -11.39 5.19
C ARG A 50 13.77 -12.28 4.14
N ARG A 51 14.06 -11.99 2.86
CA ARG A 51 13.50 -12.63 1.65
C ARG A 51 12.07 -12.17 1.35
N PHE A 52 11.74 -12.08 0.06
CA PHE A 52 10.47 -11.54 -0.42
C PHE A 52 9.23 -12.17 0.22
N LYS A 53 9.19 -13.51 0.34
CA LYS A 53 8.05 -14.21 0.94
C LYS A 53 7.77 -13.74 2.37
N ASN A 54 8.81 -13.65 3.20
CA ASN A 54 8.64 -13.30 4.61
C ASN A 54 8.34 -11.80 4.79
N VAL A 55 9.04 -10.95 4.03
CA VAL A 55 8.80 -9.49 4.04
C VAL A 55 7.39 -9.17 3.58
N SER A 56 6.87 -9.90 2.58
CA SER A 56 5.49 -9.73 2.11
C SER A 56 4.49 -10.12 3.18
N THR A 57 4.74 -11.19 3.93
CA THR A 57 3.91 -11.57 5.09
C THR A 57 3.94 -10.49 6.17
N GLU A 58 5.12 -9.98 6.52
CA GLU A 58 5.28 -8.92 7.51
C GLU A 58 4.52 -7.64 7.12
N MET A 59 4.69 -7.18 5.88
CA MET A 59 3.94 -6.05 5.33
C MET A 59 2.43 -6.33 5.33
N GLY A 60 2.02 -7.55 4.98
CA GLY A 60 0.62 -7.97 5.02
C GLY A 60 -0.01 -7.87 6.40
N LEU A 61 0.73 -8.26 7.45
CA LEU A 61 0.27 -8.13 8.84
C LEU A 61 0.09 -6.67 9.26
N HIS A 62 1.00 -5.77 8.86
CA HIS A 62 0.85 -4.35 9.13
C HIS A 62 -0.37 -3.73 8.44
N VAL A 63 -0.59 -4.07 7.17
CA VAL A 63 -1.77 -3.64 6.41
C VAL A 63 -3.05 -4.18 7.05
N LEU A 64 -3.07 -5.46 7.46
CA LEU A 64 -4.21 -6.07 8.13
C LEU A 64 -4.55 -5.36 9.45
N ALA A 65 -3.54 -5.10 10.29
CA ALA A 65 -3.72 -4.41 11.56
C ALA A 65 -4.25 -2.98 11.37
N TYR A 66 -3.70 -2.24 10.39
CA TYR A 66 -4.19 -0.91 10.05
C TYR A 66 -5.65 -0.94 9.57
N ASN A 67 -5.96 -1.86 8.64
CA ASN A 67 -7.31 -1.99 8.09
C ASN A 67 -8.33 -2.37 9.17
N LEU A 68 -7.99 -3.28 10.08
CA LEU A 68 -8.86 -3.65 11.19
C LEU A 68 -9.14 -2.44 12.10
N LYS A 69 -8.11 -1.68 12.47
CA LYS A 69 -8.26 -0.45 13.27
C LYS A 69 -9.10 0.60 12.56
N ARG A 70 -8.90 0.78 11.25
CA ARG A 70 -9.69 1.70 10.42
C ARG A 70 -11.16 1.26 10.34
N MET A 71 -11.43 -0.01 10.11
CA MET A 71 -12.79 -0.57 10.06
C MET A 71 -13.52 -0.44 11.39
N LEU A 72 -12.82 -0.66 12.51
CA LEU A 72 -13.36 -0.42 13.85
C LEU A 72 -13.77 1.05 14.03
N SER A 73 -12.96 2.00 13.53
CA SER A 73 -13.26 3.44 13.61
C SER A 73 -14.42 3.87 12.71
N ILE A 74 -14.54 3.30 11.50
CA ILE A 74 -15.58 3.68 10.53
C ILE A 74 -16.92 3.03 10.86
N THR A 75 -16.89 1.73 11.16
CA THR A 75 -18.11 0.89 11.26
C THR A 75 -18.59 0.76 12.71
N GLY A 76 -17.67 0.92 13.67
CA GLY A 76 -17.89 0.64 15.08
C GLY A 76 -17.72 -0.85 15.43
N PRO A 77 -17.34 -1.17 16.68
CA PRO A 77 -16.96 -2.53 17.08
C PRO A 77 -18.11 -3.54 16.99
N LYS A 78 -19.33 -3.17 17.39
CA LYS A 78 -20.50 -4.06 17.37
C LYS A 78 -20.91 -4.45 15.95
N ASN A 79 -20.95 -3.47 15.05
CA ASN A 79 -21.35 -3.69 13.66
C ASN A 79 -20.28 -4.51 12.92
N LEU A 80 -19.00 -4.22 13.15
CA LEU A 80 -17.92 -4.99 12.55
C LEU A 80 -17.94 -6.46 13.02
N LEU A 81 -18.14 -6.70 14.32
CA LEU A 81 -18.25 -8.07 14.84
C LEU A 81 -19.46 -8.82 14.30
N ARG A 82 -20.56 -8.13 14.00
CA ARG A 82 -21.72 -8.75 13.33
C ARG A 82 -21.37 -9.14 11.89
N ALA A 83 -20.78 -8.21 11.12
CA ALA A 83 -20.40 -8.45 9.73
C ALA A 83 -19.35 -9.56 9.55
N LEU A 84 -18.54 -9.85 10.57
CA LEU A 84 -17.55 -10.93 10.54
C LEU A 84 -18.11 -12.31 10.90
N LYS A 85 -19.34 -12.38 11.45
CA LYS A 85 -20.00 -13.62 11.86
C LYS A 85 -20.99 -14.16 10.82
N GLU A 86 -21.33 -13.33 9.84
CA GLU A 86 -22.15 -13.67 8.67
C GLU A 86 -21.27 -14.30 7.58
#